data_AF-A0A923JUR2-F1
#
_entry.id   AF-A0A923JUR2-F1
#
_cell.length_a   1.000
_cell.length_b   1.000
_cell.length_c   1.000
_cell.angle_alpha   90.00
_cell.angle_beta   90.00
_cell.angle_gamma   90.00
#
_symmetry.space_group_name_H-M   'P 1'
#
loop_
_entity.id
_entity.type
_entity.pdbx_description
1 polymer ?
#
loop_
_entity_poly.entity_id
_entity_poly.type
_entity_poly.pdbx_seq_one_letter_code
_entity_poly.pdbx_strand_id
1 'polypeptide(L)'
;MSKETGGPAFPAQINNSGNAAIKGFNGEEIKPHTFSAYPGMNLRDYYAASALQGLLSWAGDEASGSYHSNSDPAHTASMAYEYADAMLAARVKP
;
A
#
# COMPACT_ATOMS: atom_id res chain seq x y z
N MET A 1 -0.94 1.31 10.96
CA MET A 1 -1.26 2.21 9.82
C MET A 1 -2.60 2.85 10.15
N SER A 2 -2.67 4.19 10.27
CA SER A 2 -3.98 4.82 10.51
C SER A 2 -4.85 4.65 9.26
N LYS A 3 -6.16 4.57 9.45
CA LYS A 3 -7.16 4.56 8.36
C LYS A 3 -7.13 5.82 7.46
N GLU A 4 -6.29 6.79 7.80
CA GLU A 4 -6.18 8.14 7.22
C GLU A 4 -4.83 8.34 6.50
N THR A 5 -4.07 7.28 6.16
CA THR A 5 -2.85 7.45 5.36
C THR A 5 -3.21 7.70 3.90
N GLY A 6 -3.81 8.87 3.66
CA GLY A 6 -3.77 9.51 2.35
C GLY A 6 -2.31 9.71 1.92
N GLY A 7 -2.11 9.84 0.61
CA GLY A 7 -0.78 9.93 0.01
C GLY A 7 -0.67 9.09 -1.26
N PRO A 8 0.40 9.28 -2.04
CA PRO A 8 0.65 8.50 -3.25
C PRO A 8 1.03 7.05 -2.88
N ALA A 9 0.70 6.08 -3.74
CA ALA A 9 1.10 4.68 -3.56
C ALA A 9 2.64 4.49 -3.68
N PHE A 10 3.26 5.27 -4.57
CA PHE A 10 4.70 5.29 -4.80
C PHE A 10 5.32 6.59 -4.25
N PRO A 11 6.63 6.62 -3.99
CA PRO A 11 7.30 7.85 -3.60
C PRO A 11 7.04 8.97 -4.62
N ALA A 12 6.68 10.16 -4.11
CA ALA A 12 6.45 11.33 -4.94
C ALA A 12 6.97 12.59 -4.25
N GLN A 13 7.16 13.64 -5.04
CA GLN A 13 7.54 14.95 -4.55
C GLN A 13 6.71 16.01 -5.27
N ILE A 14 6.21 16.98 -4.51
CA ILE A 14 5.57 18.17 -5.07
C ILE A 14 6.52 19.35 -4.84
N ASN A 15 6.96 19.97 -5.93
CA ASN A 15 7.74 21.21 -5.91
C ASN A 15 6.81 22.40 -6.13
N ASN A 16 6.71 23.29 -5.14
CA ASN A 16 6.01 24.55 -5.30
C ASN A 16 6.99 25.64 -5.70
N SER A 17 7.21 25.80 -7.01
CA SER A 17 8.05 26.88 -7.54
C SER A 17 7.30 28.22 -7.68
N GLY A 18 5.99 28.26 -7.36
CA GLY A 18 5.16 29.45 -7.50
C GLY A 18 5.21 30.37 -6.28
N ASN A 19 4.51 31.50 -6.40
CA ASN A 19 4.45 32.56 -5.36
C ASN A 19 3.27 32.39 -4.39
N ALA A 20 2.40 31.40 -4.62
CA ALA A 20 1.24 31.10 -3.77
C ALA A 20 1.37 29.71 -3.16
N ALA A 21 0.77 29.51 -1.99
CA ALA A 21 0.72 28.20 -1.36
C ALA A 21 -0.16 27.22 -2.16
N ILE A 22 0.21 25.93 -2.16
CA ILE A 22 -0.57 24.86 -2.82
C ILE A 22 -0.89 23.75 -1.82
N LYS A 23 -1.86 22.90 -2.14
CA LYS A 23 -2.24 21.74 -1.31
C LYS A 23 -1.46 20.49 -1.70
N GLY A 24 -0.90 19.82 -0.70
CA GLY A 24 -0.23 18.53 -0.82
C GLY A 24 -1.19 17.35 -0.83
N PHE A 25 -0.65 16.13 -1.00
CA PHE A 25 -1.44 14.91 -1.07
C PHE A 25 -2.18 14.59 0.23
N ASN A 26 -1.69 15.09 1.37
CA ASN A 26 -2.33 14.89 2.68
C ASN A 26 -3.15 16.12 3.10
N GLY A 27 -3.41 17.04 2.16
CA GLY A 27 -4.11 18.30 2.41
C GLY A 27 -3.26 19.35 3.13
N GLU A 28 -1.99 19.06 3.39
CA GLU A 28 -1.06 20.03 3.98
C GLU A 28 -0.81 21.19 3.02
N GLU A 29 -0.39 22.33 3.56
CA GLU A 29 -0.01 23.47 2.75
C GLU A 29 1.49 23.42 2.41
N ILE A 30 1.82 23.46 1.12
CA ILE A 30 3.18 23.57 0.61
C ILE A 30 3.44 25.03 0.27
N LYS A 31 4.33 25.66 1.04
CA LYS A 31 4.64 27.09 0.92
C LYS A 31 5.31 27.43 -0.43
N PRO A 32 5.22 28.68 -0.90
CA PRO A 32 5.99 29.18 -2.04
C PRO A 32 7.47 28.84 -1.94
N HIS A 33 8.08 28.42 -3.05
CA HIS A 33 9.49 28.05 -3.18
C HIS A 33 9.96 26.94 -2.22
N THR A 34 9.05 26.04 -1.83
CA THR A 34 9.37 24.85 -1.02
C THR A 34 8.90 23.57 -1.70
N PHE A 35 9.19 22.43 -1.09
CA PHE A 35 8.73 21.13 -1.57
C PHE A 35 8.19 20.28 -0.41
N SER A 36 7.33 19.33 -0.75
CA SER A 36 6.91 18.24 0.16
C SER A 36 7.25 16.91 -0.50
N ALA A 37 7.85 16.00 0.27
CA ALA A 37 8.24 14.67 -0.16
C ALA A 37 7.37 13.61 0.55
N TYR A 38 6.91 12.63 -0.21
CA TYR A 38 5.98 11.62 0.25
C TYR A 38 6.64 10.24 0.06
N PRO A 39 6.80 9.45 1.13
CA PRO A 39 7.52 8.18 1.07
C PRO A 39 6.78 7.06 0.32
N GLY A 40 5.49 7.24 0.04
CA GLY A 40 4.64 6.18 -0.53
C GLY A 40 4.25 5.10 0.48
N MET A 41 3.77 3.96 -0.03
CA MET A 41 3.55 2.76 0.79
C MET A 41 4.86 2.20 1.33
N ASN A 42 4.82 1.59 2.51
CA ASN A 42 5.98 0.83 2.98
C ASN A 42 6.15 -0.48 2.18
N LEU A 43 7.32 -1.10 2.27
CA LEU A 43 7.61 -2.34 1.52
C LEU A 43 6.72 -3.53 1.94
N ARG A 44 6.25 -3.55 3.20
CA ARG A 44 5.31 -4.56 3.71
C ARG A 44 3.96 -4.45 3.01
N ASP A 45 3.41 -3.24 2.89
CA ASP A 45 2.13 -2.99 2.25
C ASP A 45 2.21 -3.28 0.74
N TYR A 46 3.34 -2.97 0.11
CA TYR A 46 3.58 -3.35 -1.29
C TYR A 46 3.52 -4.88 -1.47
N TYR A 47 4.26 -5.64 -0.66
CA TYR A 47 4.23 -7.10 -0.71
C TYR A 47 2.85 -7.68 -0.40
N ALA A 48 2.14 -7.11 0.58
CA ALA A 48 0.79 -7.53 0.90
C ALA A 48 -0.17 -7.26 -0.27
N ALA A 49 -0.09 -6.10 -0.92
CA ALA A 49 -0.90 -5.79 -2.09
C ALA A 49 -0.63 -6.76 -3.26
N SER A 50 0.64 -7.10 -3.51
CA SER A 50 1.00 -8.09 -4.53
C SER A 50 0.49 -9.50 -4.20
N ALA A 51 0.63 -9.94 -2.95
CA ALA A 51 0.11 -11.24 -2.51
C ALA A 51 -1.42 -11.29 -2.60
N LEU A 52 -2.10 -10.23 -2.16
CA LEU A 52 -3.55 -10.10 -2.23
C LEU A 52 -4.04 -10.18 -3.69
N GLN A 53 -3.36 -9.52 -4.62
CA GLN A 53 -3.70 -9.62 -6.05
C GLN A 53 -3.65 -11.07 -6.56
N GLY A 54 -2.62 -11.83 -6.18
CA GLY A 54 -2.51 -13.24 -6.53
C GLY A 54 -3.60 -14.10 -5.88
N LEU A 55 -3.86 -13.91 -4.58
CA LEU A 55 -4.93 -14.62 -3.87
C LEU A 55 -6.29 -14.37 -4.52
N LEU A 56 -6.62 -13.11 -4.83
CA LEU A 56 -7.90 -12.75 -5.44
C LEU A 56 -8.04 -13.19 -6.90
N SER A 57 -6.94 -13.50 -7.60
CA SER A 57 -6.99 -14.04 -8.96
C SER A 57 -7.38 -15.52 -9.04
N TRP A 58 -7.37 -16.24 -7.91
CA TRP A 58 -7.77 -17.65 -7.90
C TRP A 58 -9.27 -17.79 -8.09
N ALA A 59 -9.66 -18.38 -9.24
CA ALA A 59 -11.06 -18.61 -9.59
C ALA A 59 -11.79 -19.59 -8.64
N GLY A 60 -11.02 -20.35 -7.85
CA GLY A 60 -11.55 -21.37 -6.98
C GLY A 60 -11.88 -22.69 -7.67
N ASP A 61 -12.37 -23.63 -6.89
CA ASP A 61 -12.94 -24.89 -7.36
C ASP A 61 -14.14 -25.31 -6.49
N GLU A 62 -14.87 -26.34 -6.92
CA GLU A 62 -16.08 -26.80 -6.20
C GLU A 62 -15.81 -27.31 -4.79
N ALA A 63 -14.62 -27.88 -4.53
CA ALA A 63 -14.26 -28.45 -3.24
C ALA A 63 -13.71 -27.40 -2.27
N SER A 64 -12.98 -26.40 -2.78
CA SER A 64 -12.20 -25.47 -1.98
C SER A 64 -12.74 -24.03 -2.00
N GLY A 65 -13.69 -23.71 -2.89
CA GLY A 65 -14.21 -22.35 -3.06
C GLY A 65 -13.21 -21.40 -3.70
N SER A 66 -13.47 -20.09 -3.64
CA SER A 66 -12.52 -19.03 -4.05
C SER A 66 -12.31 -18.01 -2.92
N TYR A 67 -11.21 -17.25 -2.97
CA TYR A 67 -10.93 -16.18 -2.01
C TYR A 67 -11.87 -14.96 -2.14
N HIS A 68 -12.65 -14.88 -3.22
CA HIS A 68 -13.63 -13.81 -3.43
C HIS A 68 -15.02 -14.19 -2.94
N SER A 69 -15.43 -15.44 -3.16
CA SER A 69 -16.81 -15.89 -2.89
C SER A 69 -16.97 -16.51 -1.50
N ASN A 70 -15.92 -17.18 -0.99
CA ASN A 70 -16.03 -18.07 0.18
C ASN A 70 -15.05 -17.71 1.30
N SER A 71 -14.27 -16.63 1.18
CA SER A 71 -13.35 -16.15 2.21
C SER A 71 -13.80 -14.80 2.77
N ASP A 72 -13.71 -14.63 4.09
CA ASP A 72 -13.86 -13.34 4.75
C ASP A 72 -12.74 -12.38 4.26
N PRO A 73 -13.07 -11.17 3.77
CA PRO A 73 -12.06 -10.18 3.38
C PRO A 73 -11.00 -9.92 4.46
N ALA A 74 -11.36 -10.00 5.75
CA ALA A 74 -10.40 -9.85 6.84
C ALA A 74 -9.39 -11.00 6.88
N HIS A 75 -9.84 -12.23 6.60
CA HIS A 75 -8.96 -13.41 6.54
C HIS A 75 -8.00 -13.32 5.34
N THR A 76 -8.51 -13.02 4.15
CA THR A 76 -7.68 -12.88 2.94
C THR A 76 -6.65 -11.75 3.09
N ALA A 77 -7.02 -10.63 3.74
CA ALA A 77 -6.10 -9.56 4.06
C ALA A 77 -5.00 -9.99 5.05
N SER A 78 -5.36 -10.76 6.10
CA SER A 78 -4.38 -11.32 7.05
C SER A 78 -3.35 -12.19 6.34
N MET A 79 -3.79 -13.12 5.49
CA MET A 79 -2.91 -13.99 4.72
C MET A 79 -1.94 -13.20 3.85
N ALA A 80 -2.40 -12.15 3.18
CA ALA A 80 -1.55 -11.29 2.37
C ALA A 80 -0.41 -10.63 3.19
N TYR A 81 -0.71 -10.17 4.40
CA TYR A 81 0.30 -9.63 5.31
C TYR A 81 1.26 -10.70 5.84
N GLU A 82 0.81 -11.94 6.08
CA GLU A 82 1.68 -13.04 6.46
C GLU A 82 2.73 -13.33 5.37
N TYR A 83 2.33 -13.33 4.09
CA TYR A 83 3.28 -13.43 2.98
C TYR A 83 4.25 -12.24 2.92
N ALA A 84 3.75 -11.02 3.16
CA ALA A 84 4.60 -9.83 3.23
C ALA A 84 5.67 -9.94 4.32
N ASP A 85 5.28 -10.38 5.52
CA ASP A 85 6.18 -10.57 6.65
C ASP A 85 7.20 -11.69 6.37
N ALA A 86 6.78 -12.78 5.72
CA ALA A 86 7.68 -13.84 5.28
C ALA A 86 8.71 -13.36 4.25
N MET A 87 8.31 -12.52 3.29
CA MET A 87 9.23 -11.91 2.31
C MET A 87 10.24 -10.98 2.98
N LEU A 88 9.80 -10.15 3.94
CA LEU A 88 10.71 -9.30 4.71
C LEU A 88 11.71 -10.13 5.52
N ALA A 89 11.25 -11.19 6.19
CA ALA A 89 12.12 -12.10 6.92
C ALA A 89 13.14 -12.81 6.01
N ALA A 90 12.73 -13.21 4.81
CA ALA A 90 13.62 -13.84 3.83
C ALA A 90 14.77 -12.91 3.39
N ARG A 91 14.58 -11.59 3.40
CA ARG A 91 15.61 -10.59 3.05
C ARG A 91 16.69 -10.39 4.12
N VAL A 92 16.40 -10.75 5.37
CA VAL A 92 17.33 -10.63 6.50
C VAL A 92 18.26 -11.85 6.61
N LYS A 93 18.03 -12.89 5.80
CA LYS A 93 18.91 -14.06 5.73
C LYS A 93 20.27 -13.65 5.13
N PRO A 94 21.39 -14.09 5.73
CA PRO A 94 22.75 -13.73 5.31
C PRO A 94 23.11 -14.21 3.91
#